data_AF-A0A524ITS1-F1
#
_entry.id   AF-A0A524ITS1-F1
#
_cell.length_a   1.000
_cell.length_b   1.000
_cell.length_c   1.000
_cell.angle_alpha   90.00
_cell.angle_beta   90.00
_cell.angle_gamma   90.00
#
_symmetry.space_group_name_H-M   'P 1'
#
loop_
_entity.id
_entity.type
_entity.pdbx_description
1 polymer ?
#
loop_
_entity_poly.entity_id
_entity_poly.type
_entity_poly.pdbx_seq_one_letter_code
_entity_poly.pdbx_strand_id
1 'polypeptide(L)'
;MSKTKEPLLSANERYNIGGLFACAMERRNDPDFSRLRAVLRHLDLASQEKDNLIRLSGGFMIPKLFAGNLAEPKVNQLLADLVKFGIKQGNYEKYRREEIQQIGFWLGVFPAQFQAIEQQVKR
;
A
#
# COMPACT_ATOMS: atom_id res chain seq x y z
N MET A 1 -1.87 27.63 16.99
CA MET A 1 -2.60 27.25 15.75
C MET A 1 -1.88 26.08 15.11
N SER A 2 -2.37 24.87 15.32
CA SER A 2 -1.78 23.68 14.69
C SER A 2 -2.09 23.72 13.20
N LYS A 3 -1.08 23.91 12.36
CA LYS A 3 -1.21 23.66 10.92
C LYS A 3 -1.58 22.19 10.77
N THR A 4 -2.82 21.91 10.39
CA THR A 4 -3.23 20.57 9.97
C THR A 4 -2.30 20.21 8.81
N LYS A 5 -1.31 19.34 9.07
CA LYS A 5 -0.42 18.86 8.01
C LYS A 5 -1.31 18.24 6.94
N GLU A 6 -1.23 18.76 5.72
CA GLU A 6 -1.90 18.12 4.60
C GLU A 6 -1.46 16.66 4.53
N PRO A 7 -2.41 15.73 4.29
CA PRO A 7 -2.07 14.33 4.18
C PRO A 7 -1.13 14.10 2.99
N LEU A 8 -0.15 13.20 3.15
CA LEU A 8 0.82 12.84 2.10
C LEU A 8 0.12 12.49 0.77
N LEU A 9 -0.99 11.76 0.88
CA LEU A 9 -1.83 11.31 -0.23
C LEU A 9 -3.22 11.94 -0.12
N SER A 10 -3.73 12.40 -1.26
CA SER A 10 -5.13 12.74 -1.49
C SER A 10 -6.04 11.51 -1.36
N ALA A 11 -7.35 11.71 -1.25
CA ALA A 11 -8.32 10.62 -1.20
C ALA A 11 -8.19 9.63 -2.37
N ASN A 12 -8.08 10.14 -3.61
CA ASN A 12 -7.90 9.29 -4.79
C ASN A 12 -6.57 8.54 -4.78
N GLU A 13 -5.47 9.17 -4.36
CA GLU A 13 -4.18 8.50 -4.24
C GLU A 13 -4.26 7.37 -3.19
N ARG A 14 -4.92 7.59 -2.04
CA ARG A 14 -5.13 6.55 -1.02
C ARG A 14 -5.96 5.39 -1.57
N TYR A 15 -7.03 5.67 -2.32
CA TYR A 15 -7.87 4.65 -2.95
C TYR A 15 -7.07 3.81 -3.93
N ASN A 16 -6.25 4.46 -4.77
CA ASN A 16 -5.37 3.81 -5.73
C ASN A 16 -4.35 2.88 -5.05
N ILE A 17 -3.70 3.33 -3.97
CA ILE A 17 -2.80 2.45 -3.20
C ILE A 17 -3.56 1.26 -2.60
N GLY A 18 -4.78 1.48 -2.08
CA GLY A 18 -5.65 0.40 -1.61
C GLY A 18 -5.97 -0.62 -2.71
N GLY A 19 -6.23 -0.15 -3.93
CA GLY A 19 -6.44 -1.00 -5.10
C GLY A 19 -5.20 -1.78 -5.53
N LEU A 20 -4.00 -1.19 -5.43
CA LEU A 20 -2.76 -1.92 -5.68
C LEU A 20 -2.55 -3.04 -4.64
N PHE A 21 -2.86 -2.81 -3.36
CA PHE A 21 -2.85 -3.89 -2.36
C PHE A 21 -3.89 -4.98 -2.66
N ALA A 22 -5.09 -4.60 -3.08
CA ALA A 22 -6.11 -5.55 -3.51
C ALA A 22 -5.65 -6.40 -4.70
N CYS A 23 -4.80 -5.86 -5.58
CA CYS A 23 -4.17 -6.62 -6.67
C CYS A 23 -3.01 -7.51 -6.20
N ALA A 24 -2.15 -7.03 -5.29
CA ALA A 24 -0.92 -7.72 -4.87
C ALA A 24 -1.19 -8.89 -3.91
N MET A 25 -2.30 -8.85 -3.18
CA MET A 25 -2.60 -9.86 -2.16
C MET A 25 -3.19 -11.12 -2.77
N GLU A 26 -2.51 -12.24 -2.60
CA GLU A 26 -3.07 -13.53 -2.94
C GLU A 26 -4.13 -13.97 -1.92
N ARG A 27 -5.35 -14.26 -2.40
CA ARG A 27 -6.46 -14.69 -1.54
C ARG A 27 -6.16 -15.94 -0.70
N ARG A 28 -5.37 -16.89 -1.23
CA ARG A 28 -4.96 -18.08 -0.47
C ARG A 28 -4.17 -17.73 0.80
N ASN A 29 -3.48 -16.59 0.79
CA ASN A 29 -2.70 -16.12 1.92
C ASN A 29 -3.52 -15.20 2.84
N ASP A 30 -4.64 -14.60 2.40
CA ASP A 30 -5.53 -13.74 3.21
C ASP A 30 -7.03 -14.09 2.99
N PRO A 31 -7.48 -15.29 3.38
CA PRO A 31 -8.83 -15.78 3.05
C PRO A 31 -9.96 -14.91 3.63
N ASP A 32 -9.72 -14.28 4.79
CA ASP A 32 -10.68 -13.43 5.49
C ASP A 32 -10.50 -11.92 5.21
N PHE A 33 -9.62 -11.56 4.27
CA PHE A 33 -9.26 -10.18 3.95
C PHE A 33 -8.73 -9.37 5.16
N SER A 34 -8.21 -10.05 6.17
CA SER A 34 -7.76 -9.44 7.43
C SER A 34 -6.59 -8.47 7.20
N ARG A 35 -5.62 -8.86 6.36
CA ARG A 35 -4.47 -8.03 6.02
C ARG A 35 -4.84 -6.91 5.09
N LEU A 36 -5.72 -7.18 4.12
CA LEU A 36 -6.26 -6.14 3.25
C LEU A 36 -6.98 -5.07 4.09
N ARG A 37 -7.93 -5.47 4.94
CA ARG A 37 -8.64 -4.54 5.85
C ARG A 37 -7.71 -3.72 6.71
N ALA A 38 -6.62 -4.31 7.22
CA ALA A 38 -5.64 -3.58 8.01
C ALA A 38 -4.96 -2.46 7.20
N VAL A 39 -4.59 -2.72 5.94
CA VAL A 39 -4.02 -1.70 5.04
C VAL A 39 -5.04 -0.63 4.72
N LEU A 40 -6.26 -1.01 4.33
CA LEU A 40 -7.28 -0.03 3.94
C LEU A 40 -7.68 0.89 5.11
N ARG A 41 -7.56 0.41 6.36
CA ARG A 41 -7.64 1.24 7.57
C ARG A 41 -6.42 2.15 7.74
N HIS A 42 -5.21 1.65 7.51
CA HIS A 42 -3.99 2.45 7.59
C HIS A 42 -3.98 3.60 6.57
N LEU A 43 -4.51 3.35 5.36
CA LEU A 43 -4.69 4.35 4.31
C LEU A 43 -5.87 5.31 4.58
N ASP A 44 -6.58 5.16 5.70
CA ASP A 44 -7.67 6.06 6.10
C ASP A 44 -8.74 6.26 4.99
N LEU A 45 -9.13 5.15 4.36
CA LEU A 45 -10.19 5.14 3.34
C LEU A 45 -11.59 5.25 3.97
N ALA A 46 -12.54 5.81 3.22
CA ALA A 46 -13.95 5.78 3.61
C ALA A 46 -14.47 4.33 3.68
N SER A 47 -15.46 4.07 4.54
CA SER A 47 -16.02 2.71 4.70
C SER A 47 -16.49 2.10 3.38
N GLN A 48 -17.15 2.88 2.54
CA GLN A 48 -17.63 2.43 1.23
C GLN A 48 -16.48 2.06 0.28
N GLU A 49 -15.39 2.83 0.27
CA GLU A 49 -14.20 2.53 -0.52
C GLU A 49 -13.54 1.23 -0.06
N LYS A 50 -13.47 1.01 1.26
CA LYS A 50 -12.95 -0.23 1.84
C LYS A 50 -13.75 -1.44 1.35
N ASP A 51 -15.07 -1.36 1.41
CA ASP A 51 -15.95 -2.47 1.00
C ASP A 51 -15.88 -2.72 -0.51
N ASN A 52 -15.78 -1.67 -1.32
CA ASN A 52 -15.60 -1.79 -2.77
C ASN A 52 -14.30 -2.53 -3.12
N LEU A 53 -13.16 -2.13 -2.52
CA LEU A 53 -11.87 -2.75 -2.79
C LEU A 53 -11.81 -4.21 -2.31
N ILE A 54 -12.44 -4.52 -1.18
CA ILE A 54 -12.55 -5.91 -0.70
C ILE A 54 -13.37 -6.75 -1.69
N ARG A 55 -14.50 -6.25 -2.17
CA ARG A 55 -15.32 -6.95 -3.17
C ARG A 55 -14.54 -7.16 -4.47
N LEU A 56 -13.82 -6.14 -4.94
CA LEU A 56 -13.00 -6.23 -6.16
C LEU A 56 -11.85 -7.24 -6.02
N SER A 57 -11.23 -7.34 -4.84
CA SER A 57 -10.15 -8.31 -4.56
C SER A 57 -10.59 -9.77 -4.67
N GLY A 58 -11.90 -10.03 -4.66
CA GLY A 58 -12.46 -11.36 -4.89
C GLY A 58 -12.49 -11.78 -6.37
N GLY A 59 -12.22 -10.87 -7.30
CA GLY A 59 -12.25 -11.10 -8.75
C GLY A 59 -10.91 -10.78 -9.45
N PHE A 60 -10.94 -10.70 -10.78
CA PHE A 60 -9.76 -10.30 -11.56
C PHE A 60 -9.56 -8.78 -11.48
N MET A 61 -8.36 -8.35 -11.05
CA MET A 61 -7.99 -6.93 -10.96
C MET A 61 -6.76 -6.63 -11.82
N ILE A 62 -6.75 -5.46 -12.46
CA ILE A 62 -5.64 -4.99 -13.30
C ILE A 62 -4.90 -3.89 -12.53
N PRO A 63 -3.66 -4.12 -12.06
CA PRO A 63 -2.91 -3.14 -11.25
C PRO A 63 -2.73 -1.78 -11.94
N LYS A 64 -2.60 -1.80 -13.27
CA LYS A 64 -2.43 -0.59 -14.09
C LYS A 64 -3.60 0.39 -13.98
N LEU A 65 -4.80 -0.06 -13.59
CA LEU A 65 -5.95 0.82 -13.36
C LEU A 65 -5.79 1.67 -12.08
N PHE A 66 -4.92 1.24 -11.16
CA PHE A 66 -4.68 1.91 -9.88
C PHE A 66 -3.29 2.55 -9.81
N ALA A 67 -2.34 2.15 -10.66
CA ALA A 67 -1.01 2.73 -10.75
C ALA A 67 -1.04 4.13 -11.40
N GLY A 68 -1.59 5.10 -10.67
CA GLY A 68 -1.61 6.51 -11.07
C GLY A 68 -0.22 7.15 -10.94
N ASN A 69 -0.04 8.26 -11.66
CA ASN A 69 1.21 9.02 -11.59
C ASN A 69 1.34 9.72 -10.23
N LEU A 70 2.20 9.17 -9.38
CA LEU A 70 2.68 9.81 -8.15
C LEU A 70 4.08 10.38 -8.41
N ALA A 71 4.36 11.58 -7.88
CA ALA A 71 5.71 12.12 -7.92
C ALA A 71 6.67 11.22 -7.13
N GLU A 72 7.86 10.96 -7.66
CA GLU A 72 8.85 10.05 -7.06
C GLU A 72 9.11 10.30 -5.55
N PRO A 73 9.27 11.55 -5.06
CA PRO A 73 9.45 11.78 -3.63
C PRO A 73 8.27 11.32 -2.78
N LYS A 74 7.03 11.44 -3.30
CA LYS A 74 5.83 10.94 -2.63
C LYS A 74 5.81 9.41 -2.62
N VAL A 75 6.22 8.76 -3.72
CA VAL A 75 6.28 7.29 -3.81
C VAL A 75 7.29 6.75 -2.79
N ASN A 76 8.48 7.34 -2.70
CA ASN A 76 9.51 6.91 -1.76
C ASN A 76 9.05 7.04 -0.30
N GLN A 77 8.42 8.17 0.04
CA GLN A 77 7.85 8.39 1.37
C GLN A 77 6.70 7.42 1.68
N LEU A 78 5.80 7.18 0.72
CA LEU A 78 4.73 6.20 0.85
C LEU A 78 5.27 4.80 1.12
N LEU A 79 6.23 4.33 0.33
CA LEU A 79 6.82 3.00 0.52
C LEU A 79 7.49 2.89 1.89
N ALA A 80 8.18 3.94 2.35
CA ALA A 80 8.76 3.99 3.69
C ALA A 80 7.69 3.84 4.78
N ASP A 81 6.56 4.53 4.65
CA ASP A 81 5.46 4.48 5.61
C ASP A 81 4.77 3.10 5.61
N LEU A 82 4.61 2.48 4.44
CA LEU A 82 4.09 1.11 4.31
C LEU A 82 5.03 0.07 4.93
N VAL A 83 6.35 0.23 4.77
CA VAL A 83 7.35 -0.64 5.43
C VAL A 83 7.23 -0.50 6.95
N LYS A 84 7.18 0.72 7.49
CA LYS A 84 6.97 0.97 8.93
C LYS A 84 5.69 0.32 9.43
N PHE A 85 4.60 0.46 8.67
CA PHE A 85 3.33 -0.17 8.99
C PHE A 85 3.45 -1.70 9.04
N GLY A 86 4.06 -2.32 8.03
CA GLY A 86 4.26 -3.76 7.99
C GLY A 86 5.11 -4.28 9.14
N ILE A 87 6.19 -3.56 9.51
CA ILE A 87 7.05 -3.89 10.65
C ILE A 87 6.23 -3.84 11.95
N LYS A 88 5.46 -2.77 12.16
CA LYS A 88 4.61 -2.61 13.35
C LYS A 88 3.52 -3.69 13.47
N GLN A 89 3.05 -4.23 12.34
CA GLN A 89 2.08 -5.33 12.31
C GLN A 89 2.73 -6.71 12.55
N GLY A 90 4.06 -6.81 12.64
CA GLY A 90 4.79 -8.06 12.90
C GLY A 90 4.79 -9.06 11.76
N ASN A 91 4.24 -8.71 10.59
CA ASN A 91 4.10 -9.60 9.43
C ASN A 91 4.92 -9.12 8.22
N TYR A 92 5.89 -8.22 8.45
CA TYR A 92 6.66 -7.62 7.37
C TYR A 92 7.38 -8.66 6.51
N GLU A 93 8.25 -9.45 7.11
CA GLU A 93 9.07 -10.44 6.38
C GLU A 93 8.26 -11.60 5.80
N LYS A 94 7.12 -11.94 6.40
CA LYS A 94 6.32 -13.10 6.00
C LYS A 94 5.46 -12.85 4.76
N TYR A 95 4.87 -11.66 4.65
CA TYR A 95 3.91 -11.35 3.59
C TYR A 95 4.06 -9.91 3.06
N ARG A 96 4.25 -8.90 3.93
CA ARG A 96 4.17 -7.50 3.50
C ARG A 96 5.31 -7.05 2.62
N ARG A 97 6.51 -7.61 2.81
CA ARG A 97 7.70 -7.18 2.08
C ARG A 97 7.51 -7.34 0.58
N GLU A 98 7.04 -8.51 0.16
CA GLU A 98 6.74 -8.81 -1.25
C GLU A 98 5.56 -8.00 -1.76
N GLU A 99 4.47 -7.88 -0.98
CA GLU A 99 3.30 -7.06 -1.33
C GLU A 99 3.72 -5.59 -1.60
N ILE A 100 4.50 -4.99 -0.69
CA ILE A 100 4.94 -3.59 -0.80
C ILE A 100 5.97 -3.43 -1.92
N GLN A 101 6.88 -4.38 -2.10
CA GLN A 101 7.83 -4.35 -3.21
C GLN A 101 7.12 -4.39 -4.57
N GLN A 102 6.09 -5.24 -4.71
CA GLN A 102 5.28 -5.33 -5.93
C GLN A 102 4.54 -4.03 -6.23
N ILE A 103 4.01 -3.37 -5.18
CA ILE A 103 3.40 -2.04 -5.29
C ILE A 103 4.44 -1.01 -5.74
N GLY A 104 5.64 -1.03 -5.14
CA GLY A 104 6.74 -0.17 -5.54
C GLY A 104 7.08 -0.34 -7.02
N PHE A 105 7.17 -1.58 -7.50
CA PHE A 105 7.41 -1.87 -8.91
C PHE A 105 6.33 -1.30 -9.83
N TRP A 106 5.05 -1.44 -9.48
CA TRP A 106 3.96 -0.83 -10.26
C TRP A 106 3.97 0.69 -10.25
N LEU A 107 4.57 1.31 -9.23
CA LEU A 107 4.77 2.75 -9.12
C LEU A 107 6.12 3.22 -9.71
N GLY A 108 6.90 2.33 -10.32
CA GLY A 108 8.17 2.66 -10.97
C GLY A 108 9.41 2.60 -10.08
N VAL A 109 9.31 2.04 -8.87
CA VAL A 109 10.45 1.85 -7.95
C VAL A 109 11.07 0.47 -8.15
N PHE A 110 12.34 0.44 -8.53
CA PHE A 110 13.09 -0.79 -8.80
C PHE A 110 13.71 -1.41 -7.53
N PRO A 111 14.08 -2.70 -7.54
CA PRO A 111 14.53 -3.41 -6.34
C PRO A 111 15.64 -2.73 -5.53
N ALA A 112 16.65 -2.15 -6.19
CA ALA A 112 17.75 -1.46 -5.49
C ALA A 112 17.27 -0.20 -4.74
N GLN A 113 16.34 0.56 -5.34
CA GLN A 113 15.73 1.73 -4.69
C GLN A 113 14.83 1.30 -3.54
N PHE A 114 14.02 0.25 -3.71
CA PHE A 114 13.20 -0.30 -2.64
C PHE A 114 14.04 -0.77 -1.45
N GLN A 115 15.17 -1.44 -1.71
CA GLN A 115 16.09 -1.87 -0.67
C GLN A 115 16.69 -0.68 0.10
N ALA A 116 17.01 0.43 -0.58
CA ALA A 116 17.49 1.64 0.08
C ALA A 116 16.42 2.25 1.00
N ILE A 117 15.17 2.30 0.56
CA ILE A 117 14.03 2.74 1.38
C ILE A 117 13.85 1.82 2.60
N GLU A 118 13.89 0.51 2.39
CA GLU A 118 13.78 -0.50 3.46
C GLU A 118 14.88 -0.32 4.52
N GLN A 119 16.13 -0.12 4.09
CA GLN A 119 17.26 0.13 4.98
C GLN A 119 17.12 1.45 5.75
N GLN A 120 16.62 2.51 5.12
CA GLN A 120 16.39 3.78 5.79
C GLN A 120 15.34 3.66 6.91
N VAL A 121 14.32 2.82 6.71
CA VAL A 121 13.25 2.60 7.70
C VAL A 121 13.71 1.73 8.87
N LYS A 122 14.60 0.76 8.62
CA LYS A 122 15.08 -0.21 9.63
C LYS A 122 16.22 0.33 10.51
N ARG A 123 16.76 1.51 10.21
CA ARG A 123 17.76 2.22 11.04
C ARG A 123 17.11 2.99 12.17
#